data_AF-A0A9X8N9W4-F1
#
_entry.id   AF-A0A9X8N9W4-F1
#
_cell.length_a   1.000
_cell.length_b   1.000
_cell.length_c   1.000
_cell.angle_alpha   90.00
_cell.angle_beta   90.00
_cell.angle_gamma   90.00
#
_symmetry.space_group_name_H-M   'P 1'
#
loop_
_entity.id
_entity.type
_entity.pdbx_description
1 polymer ?
#
loop_
_entity_poly.entity_id
_entity_poly.type
_entity_poly.pdbx_seq_one_letter_code
_entity_poly.pdbx_strand_id
1 'polypeptide(L)'
;YFPDGGYLERVIESCLGLLAPGGTIYLGDIRNLRLLEGLQLGVLAGRIQQDADHHSVLAQVQQKVAAEEELLVAPEFFTDLGERLDEITSVDIRLKRADYHNELSGHRYEVAIHTSARTPDGVHDEQELTWDEVSGGIDGVAERLRAEPVALRVTGVPNNRVLAEYRAMRHLERGDEPARVLSRLRGGNDSVDGVDPEAMHALGESLGYRVVTTWDGSGRDDCFDAVFRSAAASGEPGSFRPGDRGVSSSEHTNNPTKVRRLRGLSDRLRPQLREFANARLPEFMVPAAFVLMDRVPVTASGKRDLRALPAPDFTAAAHRSRGPRTPREELMCRLFCEVLGLEQVGAEDDFFDVGGHSLLVTRLASRVRAELGLELPVRKVFETRTVERIAEWLEQAPKTQRPVLRRMPRPKGDSA
;
A
#
# COMPACT_ATOMS: atom_id res chain seq x y z
N TYR A 1 -10.74 13.33 3.06
CA TYR A 1 -12.03 12.71 3.44
C TYR A 1 -13.14 12.82 2.40
N PHE A 2 -12.87 13.30 1.19
CA PHE A 2 -13.90 13.39 0.16
C PHE A 2 -14.33 12.01 -0.35
N PRO A 3 -15.58 11.88 -0.83
CA PRO A 3 -16.18 10.60 -1.22
C PRO A 3 -15.62 10.00 -2.52
N ASP A 4 -15.13 10.85 -3.43
CA ASP A 4 -14.61 10.52 -4.76
C ASP A 4 -13.95 11.77 -5.41
N GLY A 5 -13.26 11.57 -6.53
CA GLY A 5 -12.62 12.66 -7.30
C GLY A 5 -13.59 13.69 -7.87
N GLY A 6 -14.80 13.28 -8.27
CA GLY A 6 -15.81 14.23 -8.79
C GLY A 6 -16.33 15.18 -7.73
N TYR A 7 -16.37 14.76 -6.46
CA TYR A 7 -16.65 15.66 -5.34
C TYR A 7 -15.51 16.65 -5.11
N LEU A 8 -14.26 16.20 -5.17
CA LEU A 8 -13.09 17.09 -5.07
C LEU A 8 -13.13 18.16 -6.18
N GLU A 9 -13.40 17.76 -7.42
CA GLU A 9 -13.55 18.68 -8.56
C GLU A 9 -14.60 19.77 -8.29
N ARG A 10 -15.82 19.39 -7.89
CA ARG A 10 -16.88 20.36 -7.56
C ARG A 10 -16.51 21.31 -6.42
N VAL A 11 -15.75 20.83 -5.43
CA VAL A 11 -15.25 21.68 -4.34
C VAL A 11 -14.25 22.70 -4.90
N ILE A 12 -13.33 22.28 -5.76
CA ILE A 12 -12.37 23.17 -6.40
C ILE A 12 -13.10 24.22 -7.24
N GLU A 13 -14.04 23.82 -8.09
CA GLU A 13 -14.88 24.74 -8.88
C GLU A 13 -15.60 25.77 -7.99
N SER A 14 -16.19 25.32 -6.88
CA SER A 14 -16.86 26.20 -5.92
C SER A 14 -15.88 27.19 -5.29
N CYS A 15 -14.66 26.74 -4.95
CA CYS A 15 -13.61 27.60 -4.41
C CYS A 15 -13.10 28.61 -5.44
N LEU A 16 -12.97 28.24 -6.72
CA LEU A 16 -12.56 29.16 -7.78
C LEU A 16 -13.52 30.35 -7.90
N GLY A 17 -14.83 30.09 -7.79
CA GLY A 17 -15.86 31.14 -7.78
C GLY A 17 -15.82 32.10 -6.58
N LEU A 18 -15.06 31.78 -5.53
CA LEU A 18 -14.90 32.62 -4.34
C LEU A 18 -13.61 33.45 -4.34
N LEU A 19 -12.71 33.23 -5.30
CA LEU A 19 -11.41 33.91 -5.34
C LEU A 19 -11.55 35.34 -5.88
N ALA A 20 -10.85 36.27 -5.22
CA ALA A 20 -10.55 37.56 -5.83
C ALA A 20 -9.59 37.38 -7.02
N PRO A 21 -9.54 38.33 -7.98
CA PRO A 21 -8.52 38.32 -9.03
C PRO A 21 -7.12 38.24 -8.43
N GLY A 22 -6.31 37.28 -8.88
CA GLY A 22 -5.01 37.00 -8.27
C GLY A 22 -5.01 35.91 -7.20
N GLY A 23 -6.19 35.38 -6.86
CA GLY A 23 -6.34 34.35 -5.84
C GLY A 23 -5.64 33.03 -6.19
N THR A 24 -5.38 32.23 -5.16
CA THR A 24 -4.77 30.92 -5.30
C THR A 24 -5.47 29.95 -4.33
N ILE A 25 -5.80 28.76 -4.80
CA ILE A 25 -6.25 27.66 -3.94
C ILE A 25 -5.02 26.86 -3.56
N TYR A 26 -4.82 26.65 -2.26
CA TYR A 26 -3.78 25.78 -1.75
C TYR A 26 -4.40 24.51 -1.16
N LEU A 27 -3.98 23.36 -1.70
CA LEU A 27 -4.40 22.03 -1.28
C LEU A 27 -3.18 21.30 -0.73
N GLY A 28 -3.08 21.24 0.59
CA GLY A 28 -2.00 20.54 1.28
C GLY A 28 -2.35 19.09 1.59
N ASP A 29 -1.31 18.29 1.82
CA ASP A 29 -1.40 16.95 2.40
C ASP A 29 -2.20 15.94 1.57
N ILE A 30 -2.10 16.05 0.24
CA ILE A 30 -2.79 15.18 -0.70
C ILE A 30 -2.05 13.84 -0.76
N ARG A 31 -2.76 12.73 -0.54
CA ARG A 31 -2.21 11.37 -0.67
C ARG A 31 -2.05 10.99 -2.15
N ASN A 32 -0.85 10.56 -2.53
CA ASN A 32 -0.52 10.23 -3.91
C ASN A 32 -1.02 8.83 -4.31
N LEU A 33 -1.96 8.77 -5.25
CA LEU A 33 -2.53 7.51 -5.74
C LEU A 33 -1.48 6.58 -6.36
N ARG A 34 -0.47 7.14 -7.05
CA ARG A 34 0.56 6.34 -7.73
C ARG A 34 1.40 5.49 -6.77
N LEU A 35 1.46 5.89 -5.50
CA LEU A 35 2.30 5.26 -4.48
C LEU A 35 1.54 4.29 -3.59
N LEU A 36 0.23 4.08 -3.83
CA LEU A 36 -0.63 3.33 -2.92
C LEU A 36 -0.16 1.88 -2.74
N GLU A 37 0.22 1.19 -3.82
CA GLU A 37 0.66 -0.21 -3.72
C GLU A 37 1.96 -0.35 -2.93
N GLY A 38 2.94 0.51 -3.19
CA GLY A 38 4.21 0.56 -2.46
C GLY A 38 3.98 0.85 -0.97
N LEU A 39 3.13 1.83 -0.65
CA LEU A 39 2.76 2.15 0.73
C LEU A 39 2.14 0.93 1.45
N GLN A 40 1.17 0.26 0.82
CA GLN A 40 0.51 -0.90 1.43
C GLN A 40 1.50 -2.06 1.60
N LEU A 41 2.43 -2.26 0.66
CA LEU A 41 3.50 -3.24 0.82
C LEU A 41 4.42 -2.89 2.01
N GLY A 42 4.81 -1.62 2.18
CA GLY A 42 5.60 -1.16 3.32
C GLY A 42 4.92 -1.46 4.66
N VAL A 43 3.62 -1.17 4.77
CA VAL A 43 2.80 -1.47 5.95
C VAL A 43 2.71 -2.98 6.21
N LEU A 44 2.52 -3.78 5.17
CA LEU A 44 2.42 -5.24 5.26
C LEU A 44 3.77 -5.91 5.56
N ALA A 45 4.88 -5.30 5.13
CA ALA A 45 6.20 -5.90 5.24
C ALA A 45 6.56 -6.26 6.67
N GLY A 46 6.15 -5.47 7.67
CA GLY A 46 6.37 -5.78 9.09
C GLY A 46 5.53 -6.94 9.66
N ARG A 47 4.50 -7.39 8.93
CA ARG A 47 3.47 -8.31 9.43
C ARG A 47 3.47 -9.66 8.72
N ILE A 48 3.87 -9.71 7.46
CA ILE A 48 3.91 -10.94 6.66
C ILE A 48 4.93 -11.94 7.24
N GLN A 49 4.58 -13.23 7.31
CA GLN A 49 5.53 -14.28 7.72
C GLN A 49 6.61 -14.50 6.67
N GLN A 50 7.82 -14.89 7.09
CA GLN A 50 8.96 -15.07 6.18
C GLN A 50 8.75 -16.16 5.12
N ASP A 51 7.82 -17.08 5.33
CA ASP A 51 7.52 -18.21 4.45
C ASP A 51 6.27 -17.98 3.56
N ALA A 52 5.74 -16.76 3.53
CA ALA A 52 4.61 -16.42 2.66
C ALA A 52 4.96 -16.62 1.19
N ASP A 53 4.06 -17.28 0.45
CA ASP A 53 4.23 -17.46 -0.98
C ASP A 53 3.98 -16.15 -1.74
N HIS A 54 4.53 -16.09 -2.95
CA HIS A 54 4.53 -14.89 -3.79
C HIS A 54 3.13 -14.38 -4.13
N HIS A 55 2.21 -15.29 -4.47
CA HIS A 55 0.84 -14.92 -4.78
C HIS A 55 0.10 -14.40 -3.56
N SER A 56 0.32 -14.98 -2.38
CA SER A 56 -0.27 -14.51 -1.12
C SER A 56 0.17 -13.09 -0.76
N VAL A 57 1.44 -12.73 -0.96
CA VAL A 57 1.92 -11.36 -0.68
C VAL A 57 1.24 -10.35 -1.60
N LEU A 58 1.24 -10.58 -2.92
CA LEU A 58 0.60 -9.68 -3.87
C LEU A 58 -0.91 -9.58 -3.63
N ALA A 59 -1.56 -10.70 -3.30
CA ALA A 59 -2.98 -10.74 -2.95
C ALA A 59 -3.31 -9.83 -1.74
N GLN A 60 -2.49 -9.88 -0.68
CA GLN A 60 -2.68 -9.04 0.50
C GLN A 60 -2.48 -7.55 0.19
N VAL A 61 -1.50 -7.20 -0.65
CA VAL A 61 -1.29 -5.82 -1.11
C VAL A 61 -2.53 -5.33 -1.87
N GLN A 62 -2.99 -6.09 -2.87
CA GLN A 62 -4.16 -5.73 -3.68
C GLN A 62 -5.44 -5.61 -2.84
N GLN A 63 -5.59 -6.46 -1.83
CA GLN A 63 -6.71 -6.38 -0.89
C GLN A 63 -6.66 -5.09 -0.06
N LYS A 64 -5.48 -4.70 0.45
CA LYS A 64 -5.29 -3.45 1.19
C LYS A 64 -5.56 -2.23 0.30
N VAL A 65 -5.09 -2.25 -0.94
CA VAL A 65 -5.35 -1.21 -1.96
C VAL A 65 -6.85 -1.08 -2.22
N ALA A 66 -7.54 -2.20 -2.47
CA ALA A 66 -8.98 -2.22 -2.73
C ALA A 66 -9.84 -1.82 -1.51
N ALA A 67 -9.29 -1.97 -0.30
CA ALA A 67 -9.93 -1.62 0.96
C ALA A 67 -9.65 -0.18 1.41
N GLU A 68 -8.91 0.61 0.63
CA GLU A 68 -8.57 2.00 0.97
C GLU A 68 -9.83 2.88 1.02
N GLU A 69 -10.03 3.55 2.16
CA GLU A 69 -11.24 4.30 2.47
C GLU A 69 -11.06 5.82 2.43
N GLU A 70 -9.85 6.27 2.14
CA GLU A 70 -9.53 7.67 1.92
C GLU A 70 -9.33 7.96 0.44
N LEU A 71 -9.56 9.22 0.05
CA LEU A 71 -9.34 9.66 -1.32
C LEU A 71 -7.83 9.85 -1.55
N LEU A 72 -7.30 9.17 -2.55
CA LEU A 72 -5.97 9.39 -3.10
C LEU A 72 -6.12 9.95 -4.52
N VAL A 73 -5.21 10.85 -4.87
CA VAL A 73 -5.28 11.64 -6.10
C VAL A 73 -3.90 11.59 -6.77
N ALA A 74 -3.85 11.16 -8.03
CA ALA A 74 -2.66 11.24 -8.84
C ALA A 74 -2.40 12.71 -9.24
N PRO A 75 -1.14 13.17 -9.32
CA PRO A 75 -0.81 14.54 -9.72
C PRO A 75 -1.50 15.00 -11.02
N GLU A 76 -1.66 14.09 -11.99
CA GLU A 76 -2.28 14.34 -13.29
C GLU A 76 -3.73 14.82 -13.18
N PHE A 77 -4.45 14.45 -12.10
CA PHE A 77 -5.79 14.96 -11.85
C PHE A 77 -5.83 16.49 -11.89
N PHE A 78 -4.81 17.16 -11.34
CA PHE A 78 -4.79 18.60 -11.24
C PHE A 78 -4.32 19.26 -12.54
N THR A 79 -3.39 18.65 -13.28
CA THR A 79 -3.00 19.16 -14.61
C THR A 79 -4.15 19.04 -15.59
N ASP A 80 -4.84 17.90 -15.62
CA ASP A 80 -6.06 17.70 -16.43
C ASP A 80 -7.16 18.71 -16.06
N LEU A 81 -7.28 19.03 -14.76
CA LEU A 81 -8.24 20.02 -14.30
C LEU A 81 -7.91 21.42 -14.81
N GLY A 82 -6.62 21.79 -14.81
CA GLY A 82 -6.13 23.05 -15.35
C GLY A 82 -6.32 23.17 -16.86
N GLU A 83 -6.21 22.07 -17.61
CA GLU A 83 -6.48 22.05 -19.05
C GLU A 83 -7.98 22.18 -19.39
N ARG A 84 -8.87 21.74 -18.50
CA ARG A 84 -10.32 21.77 -18.74
C ARG A 84 -11.02 23.04 -18.24
N LEU A 85 -10.48 23.71 -17.22
CA LEU A 85 -11.09 24.88 -16.61
C LEU A 85 -10.31 26.14 -16.99
N ASP A 86 -10.90 26.96 -17.85
CA ASP A 86 -10.28 28.19 -18.37
C ASP A 86 -9.91 29.21 -17.27
N GLU A 87 -10.56 29.15 -16.10
CA GLU A 87 -10.24 30.00 -14.95
C GLU A 87 -8.90 29.66 -14.28
N ILE A 88 -8.38 28.45 -14.51
CA ILE A 88 -7.09 28.00 -13.97
C ILE A 88 -6.00 28.38 -14.98
N THR A 89 -5.05 29.22 -14.54
CA THR A 89 -3.95 29.66 -15.41
C THR A 89 -2.70 28.83 -15.26
N SER A 90 -2.50 28.20 -14.09
CA SER A 90 -1.35 27.33 -13.83
C SER A 90 -1.57 26.49 -12.58
N VAL A 91 -0.98 25.29 -12.58
CA VAL A 91 -1.01 24.35 -11.44
C VAL A 91 0.43 24.07 -11.01
N ASP A 92 0.67 24.21 -9.71
CA ASP A 92 1.96 23.96 -9.10
C ASP A 92 1.86 22.77 -8.14
N ILE A 93 2.56 21.68 -8.46
CA ILE A 93 2.55 20.45 -7.69
C ILE A 93 3.96 20.25 -7.14
N ARG A 94 4.07 20.08 -5.82
CA ARG A 94 5.36 20.00 -5.12
C ARG A 94 5.40 18.86 -4.13
N LEU A 95 6.57 18.26 -3.97
CA LEU A 95 6.82 17.34 -2.86
C LEU A 95 6.73 18.08 -1.53
N LYS A 96 6.27 17.39 -0.49
CA LYS A 96 6.24 17.93 0.86
C LYS A 96 7.68 18.16 1.36
N ARG A 97 7.96 19.31 1.95
CA ARG A 97 9.23 19.54 2.64
C ARG A 97 9.24 18.89 4.03
N ALA A 98 10.31 18.17 4.38
CA ALA A 98 10.46 17.50 5.67
C ALA A 98 11.87 16.92 5.88
N ASP A 99 12.42 17.10 7.09
CA ASP A 99 13.69 16.48 7.52
C ASP A 99 13.50 15.09 8.17
N TYR A 100 12.31 14.50 8.03
CA TYR A 100 11.95 13.21 8.60
C TYR A 100 11.34 12.29 7.55
N HIS A 101 11.52 10.98 7.71
CA HIS A 101 11.02 9.97 6.77
C HIS A 101 9.85 9.20 7.38
N ASN A 102 8.65 9.44 6.84
CA ASN A 102 7.44 8.71 7.19
C ASN A 102 6.41 8.82 6.04
N GLU A 103 5.22 8.23 6.25
CA GLU A 103 4.14 8.26 5.25
C GLU A 103 3.78 9.69 4.81
N LEU A 104 3.71 10.64 5.75
CA LEU A 104 3.34 12.03 5.48
C LEU A 104 4.36 12.75 4.58
N SER A 105 5.66 12.50 4.78
CA SER A 105 6.73 13.15 4.01
C SER A 105 7.08 12.45 2.70
N GLY A 106 6.79 11.15 2.60
CA GLY A 106 7.08 10.33 1.42
C GLY A 106 5.91 10.18 0.44
N HIS A 107 4.68 10.02 0.92
CA HIS A 107 3.54 9.61 0.09
C HIS A 107 2.50 10.73 -0.13
N ARG A 108 2.80 11.95 0.30
CA ARG A 108 1.93 13.10 0.16
C ARG A 108 2.61 14.26 -0.54
N TYR A 109 1.80 15.13 -1.11
CA TYR A 109 2.25 16.29 -1.86
C TYR A 109 1.30 17.47 -1.69
N GLU A 110 1.73 18.61 -2.22
CA GLU A 110 1.04 19.89 -2.11
C GLU A 110 0.73 20.40 -3.51
N VAL A 111 -0.43 21.07 -3.64
CA VAL A 111 -0.88 21.66 -4.89
C VAL A 111 -1.30 23.10 -4.67
N ALA A 112 -0.84 24.01 -5.52
CA ALA A 112 -1.34 25.37 -5.63
C ALA A 112 -1.97 25.58 -7.01
N ILE A 113 -3.22 26.04 -7.04
CA ILE A 113 -3.99 26.33 -8.26
C ILE A 113 -4.15 27.85 -8.36
N HIS A 114 -3.63 28.44 -9.43
CA HIS A 114 -3.63 29.89 -9.63
C HIS A 114 -4.69 30.31 -10.67
N THR A 115 -5.37 31.44 -10.44
CA THR A 115 -6.44 31.95 -11.34
C THR A 115 -6.11 33.24 -12.08
N SER A 116 -4.97 33.84 -11.77
CA SER A 116 -4.42 34.93 -12.56
C SER A 116 -3.14 34.46 -13.18
N ALA A 117 -2.88 34.92 -14.40
CA ALA A 117 -1.61 34.71 -15.07
C ALA A 117 -0.44 35.21 -14.19
N ARG A 118 0.12 34.30 -13.38
CA ARG A 118 1.56 34.10 -13.39
C ARG A 118 1.91 33.79 -14.84
N THR A 119 3.07 34.21 -15.33
CA THR A 119 3.57 33.77 -16.64
C THR A 119 3.15 32.31 -16.89
N PRO A 120 2.53 32.00 -18.04
CA PRO A 120 1.83 30.74 -18.27
C PRO A 120 2.83 29.61 -18.08
N ASP A 121 2.61 28.82 -17.03
CA ASP A 121 3.60 27.92 -16.43
C ASP A 121 4.89 28.63 -16.01
N GLY A 122 5.58 28.16 -14.96
CA GLY A 122 6.92 28.69 -14.68
C GLY A 122 7.76 28.61 -15.96
N VAL A 123 8.52 29.65 -16.30
CA VAL A 123 9.21 29.75 -17.59
C VAL A 123 9.99 28.45 -17.83
N HIS A 124 9.59 27.67 -18.82
CA HIS A 124 10.22 26.40 -19.15
C HIS A 124 11.52 26.59 -19.96
N ASP A 125 12.34 27.56 -19.55
CA ASP A 125 13.64 27.88 -20.12
C ASP A 125 14.80 27.17 -19.39
N GLU A 126 14.47 26.19 -18.54
CA GLU A 126 15.46 25.44 -17.80
C GLU A 126 16.28 24.55 -18.73
N GLN A 127 17.60 24.55 -18.54
CA GLN A 127 18.40 23.46 -19.09
C GLN A 127 17.95 22.16 -18.43
N GLU A 128 17.68 21.12 -19.20
CA GLU A 128 17.27 19.81 -18.68
C GLU A 128 18.43 18.82 -18.70
N LEU A 129 18.58 18.04 -17.61
CA LEU A 129 19.47 16.91 -17.49
C LEU A 129 18.73 15.76 -16.80
N THR A 130 18.90 14.54 -17.26
CA THR A 130 18.46 13.36 -16.52
C THR A 130 19.45 13.03 -15.40
N TRP A 131 18.97 12.41 -14.32
CA TRP A 131 19.84 11.98 -13.22
C TRP A 131 20.99 11.07 -13.70
N ASP A 132 20.74 10.21 -14.70
CA ASP A 132 21.74 9.30 -15.25
C ASP A 132 22.85 10.04 -16.04
N GLU A 133 22.56 11.24 -16.57
CA GLU A 133 23.55 12.12 -17.21
C GLU A 133 24.39 12.90 -16.19
N VAL A 134 23.96 12.98 -14.93
CA VAL A 134 24.69 13.63 -13.85
C VAL A 134 25.73 12.68 -13.25
N SER A 135 26.98 12.81 -13.68
CA SER A 135 28.09 12.05 -13.08
C SER A 135 28.35 12.50 -11.64
N GLY A 136 28.46 11.56 -10.69
CA GLY A 136 28.82 11.85 -9.30
C GLY A 136 27.65 12.22 -8.38
N GLY A 137 26.41 12.00 -8.82
CA GLY A 137 25.22 12.22 -7.99
C GLY A 137 25.03 13.69 -7.63
N ILE A 138 24.74 13.97 -6.36
CA ILE A 138 24.42 15.35 -5.90
C ILE A 138 25.60 16.32 -6.10
N ASP A 139 26.83 15.83 -6.00
CA ASP A 139 28.04 16.64 -6.25
C ASP A 139 28.14 17.03 -7.73
N GLY A 140 27.72 16.15 -8.64
CA GLY A 140 27.62 16.45 -10.07
C GLY A 140 26.60 17.55 -10.37
N VAL A 141 25.46 17.54 -9.67
CA VAL A 141 24.48 18.64 -9.74
C VAL A 141 25.11 19.94 -9.26
N ALA A 142 25.86 19.91 -8.14
CA ALA A 142 26.54 21.07 -7.60
C ALA A 142 27.56 21.65 -8.60
N GLU A 143 28.34 20.81 -9.27
CA GLU A 143 29.26 21.23 -10.33
C GLU A 143 28.53 21.91 -11.49
N ARG A 144 27.39 21.37 -11.91
CA ARG A 144 26.59 21.97 -12.98
C ARG A 144 26.02 23.34 -12.59
N LEU A 145 25.56 23.49 -11.35
CA LEU A 145 25.04 24.77 -10.82
C LEU A 145 26.13 25.83 -10.63
N ARG A 146 27.38 25.42 -10.35
CA ARG A 146 28.54 26.34 -10.27
C ARG A 146 28.99 26.87 -11.62
N ALA A 147 28.59 26.23 -12.72
CA ALA A 147 28.73 26.81 -14.06
C ALA A 147 27.74 27.96 -14.33
N GLU A 148 26.99 28.39 -13.30
CA GLU A 148 26.04 29.51 -13.27
C GLU A 148 24.92 29.45 -14.34
N PRO A 149 24.22 28.30 -14.53
CA PRO A 149 23.00 28.30 -15.33
C PRO A 149 21.93 29.19 -14.69
N VAL A 150 21.16 29.92 -15.51
CA VAL A 150 20.02 30.72 -15.01
C VAL A 150 18.95 29.82 -14.40
N ALA A 151 18.68 28.67 -15.02
CA ALA A 151 17.79 27.63 -14.52
C ALA A 151 18.20 26.23 -15.01
N LEU A 152 18.03 25.23 -14.16
CA LEU A 152 18.40 23.82 -14.39
C LEU A 152 17.30 22.91 -13.84
N ARG A 153 16.77 21.99 -14.64
CA ARG A 153 15.92 20.88 -14.21
C ARG A 153 16.73 19.59 -14.26
N VAL A 154 16.78 18.88 -13.13
CA VAL A 154 17.32 17.52 -13.06
C VAL A 154 16.14 16.55 -12.92
N THR A 155 15.93 15.68 -13.92
CA THR A 155 14.79 14.76 -13.97
C THR A 155 15.15 13.36 -13.49
N GLY A 156 14.14 12.62 -13.00
CA GLY A 156 14.31 11.19 -12.68
C GLY A 156 15.25 10.89 -11.51
N VAL A 157 15.40 11.83 -10.57
CA VAL A 157 16.20 11.67 -9.35
C VAL A 157 15.55 10.60 -8.46
N PRO A 158 16.25 9.52 -8.06
CA PRO A 158 15.70 8.49 -7.20
C PRO A 158 15.32 9.07 -5.83
N ASN A 159 14.05 8.95 -5.44
CA ASN A 159 13.52 9.53 -4.21
C ASN A 159 13.76 8.62 -3.01
N ASN A 160 14.73 8.95 -2.16
CA ASN A 160 15.08 8.13 -1.00
C ASN A 160 13.89 7.89 -0.03
N ARG A 161 12.84 8.72 -0.06
CA ARG A 161 11.69 8.57 0.84
C ARG A 161 10.77 7.40 0.48
N VAL A 162 10.74 6.95 -0.77
CA VAL A 162 9.77 5.94 -1.28
C VAL A 162 10.43 4.83 -2.11
N LEU A 163 11.72 4.97 -2.43
CA LEU A 163 12.44 4.10 -3.35
C LEU A 163 12.48 2.64 -2.91
N ALA A 164 12.61 2.37 -1.60
CA ALA A 164 12.67 1.00 -1.08
C ALA A 164 11.36 0.23 -1.32
N GLU A 165 10.22 0.85 -1.02
CA GLU A 165 8.89 0.24 -1.16
C GLU A 165 8.54 0.01 -2.62
N TYR A 166 8.82 0.98 -3.47
CA TYR A 166 8.59 0.86 -4.91
C TYR A 166 9.48 -0.22 -5.55
N ARG A 167 10.79 -0.25 -5.22
CA ARG A 167 11.69 -1.31 -5.69
C ARG A 167 11.21 -2.69 -5.23
N ALA A 168 10.79 -2.80 -3.97
CA ALA A 168 10.24 -4.04 -3.44
C ALA A 168 9.00 -4.50 -4.22
N MET A 169 8.07 -3.58 -4.51
CA MET A 169 6.89 -3.90 -5.32
C MET A 169 7.28 -4.37 -6.72
N ARG A 170 8.20 -3.69 -7.41
CA ARG A 170 8.71 -4.10 -8.73
C ARG A 170 9.38 -5.47 -8.73
N HIS A 171 10.13 -5.80 -7.69
CA HIS A 171 10.74 -7.12 -7.55
C HIS A 171 9.67 -8.21 -7.38
N LEU A 172 8.62 -7.95 -6.59
CA LEU A 172 7.48 -8.85 -6.49
C LEU A 172 6.76 -8.98 -7.84
N GLU A 173 6.46 -7.91 -8.56
CA GLU A 173 5.81 -8.01 -9.88
C GLU A 173 6.60 -8.87 -10.89
N ARG A 174 7.93 -8.87 -10.80
CA ARG A 174 8.83 -9.67 -11.64
C ARG A 174 8.94 -11.13 -11.23
N GLY A 175 8.38 -11.52 -10.09
CA GLY A 175 8.41 -12.89 -9.58
C GLY A 175 9.60 -13.22 -8.68
N ASP A 176 10.29 -12.23 -8.12
CA ASP A 176 11.41 -12.48 -7.21
C ASP A 176 10.94 -13.06 -5.86
N GLU A 177 11.85 -13.76 -5.18
CA GLU A 177 11.56 -14.47 -3.92
C GLU A 177 11.07 -13.51 -2.81
N PRO A 178 9.82 -13.64 -2.32
CA PRO A 178 9.23 -12.70 -1.36
C PRO A 178 10.04 -12.54 -0.08
N ALA A 179 10.59 -13.63 0.45
CA ALA A 179 11.41 -13.60 1.67
C ALA A 179 12.62 -12.64 1.53
N ARG A 180 13.28 -12.64 0.36
CA ARG A 180 14.41 -11.74 0.06
C ARG A 180 13.94 -10.30 -0.14
N VAL A 181 12.83 -10.11 -0.82
CA VAL A 181 12.28 -8.77 -1.05
C VAL A 181 11.86 -8.11 0.27
N LEU A 182 11.08 -8.82 1.08
CA LEU A 182 10.57 -8.32 2.36
C LEU A 182 11.67 -8.12 3.39
N SER A 183 12.69 -9.00 3.42
CA SER A 183 13.84 -8.82 4.33
C SER A 183 14.65 -7.56 4.00
N ARG A 184 14.86 -7.25 2.72
CA ARG A 184 15.50 -5.99 2.31
C ARG A 184 14.65 -4.78 2.68
N LEU A 185 13.34 -4.84 2.43
CA LEU A 185 12.42 -3.75 2.77
C LEU A 185 12.39 -3.46 4.28
N ARG A 186 12.44 -4.50 5.13
CA ARG A 186 12.56 -4.36 6.59
C ARG A 186 13.91 -3.81 7.05
N GLY A 187 14.95 -3.98 6.24
CA GLY A 187 16.31 -3.50 6.52
C GLY A 187 16.44 -1.98 6.46
N GLY A 188 15.40 -1.27 6.03
CA GLY A 188 15.37 0.20 5.96
C GLY A 188 16.01 0.78 4.69
N ASN A 189 15.91 2.10 4.56
CA ASN A 189 16.36 2.84 3.38
C ASN A 189 17.89 3.05 3.33
N ASP A 190 18.63 2.78 4.41
CA ASP A 190 20.09 3.01 4.50
C ASP A 190 20.92 2.21 3.46
N SER A 191 20.31 1.20 2.82
CA SER A 191 20.94 0.37 1.78
C SER A 191 20.63 0.82 0.34
N VAL A 192 19.88 1.91 0.17
CA VAL A 192 19.30 2.30 -1.12
C VAL A 192 19.97 3.59 -1.61
N ASP A 193 20.58 3.53 -2.79
CA ASP A 193 21.20 4.68 -3.46
C ASP A 193 20.10 5.61 -4.02
N GLY A 194 19.66 6.56 -3.19
CA GLY A 194 18.68 7.57 -3.53
C GLY A 194 18.97 8.90 -2.82
N VAL A 195 18.33 9.97 -3.30
CA VAL A 195 18.54 11.33 -2.81
C VAL A 195 17.32 11.80 -2.02
N ASP A 196 17.55 12.45 -0.88
CA ASP A 196 16.48 13.14 -0.17
C ASP A 196 16.13 14.45 -0.92
N PRO A 197 14.84 14.73 -1.20
CA PRO A 197 14.44 16.03 -1.72
C PRO A 197 14.97 17.24 -0.94
N GLU A 198 15.11 17.18 0.39
CA GLU A 198 15.71 18.28 1.18
C GLU A 198 17.19 18.50 0.87
N ALA A 199 17.92 17.46 0.46
CA ALA A 199 19.33 17.62 0.09
C ALA A 199 19.46 18.49 -1.17
N MET A 200 18.50 18.41 -2.10
CA MET A 200 18.46 19.28 -3.28
C MET A 200 18.11 20.73 -2.90
N HIS A 201 17.18 20.93 -1.97
CA HIS A 201 16.86 22.26 -1.44
C HIS A 201 18.08 22.88 -0.74
N ALA A 202 18.73 22.15 0.16
CA ALA A 202 19.93 22.60 0.86
C ALA A 202 21.09 22.93 -0.11
N LEU A 203 21.29 22.10 -1.14
CA LEU A 203 22.28 22.36 -2.19
C LEU A 203 21.97 23.68 -2.91
N GLY A 204 20.74 23.87 -3.37
CA GLY A 204 20.34 25.08 -4.08
C GLY A 204 20.48 26.33 -3.21
N GLU A 205 20.02 26.29 -1.96
CA GLU A 205 20.17 27.39 -1.01
C GLU A 205 21.65 27.77 -0.81
N SER A 206 22.54 26.77 -0.68
CA SER A 206 23.98 27.01 -0.52
C SER A 206 24.65 27.68 -1.72
N LEU A 207 24.07 27.54 -2.91
CA LEU A 207 24.57 28.08 -4.17
C LEU A 207 23.78 29.29 -4.68
N GLY A 208 22.80 29.79 -3.92
CA GLY A 208 22.00 30.95 -4.29
C GLY A 208 20.88 30.66 -5.31
N TYR A 209 20.33 29.45 -5.30
CA TYR A 209 19.19 29.03 -6.13
C TYR A 209 17.94 28.83 -5.29
N ARG A 210 16.78 29.16 -5.87
CA ARG A 210 15.48 28.67 -5.42
C ARG A 210 15.24 27.30 -6.05
N VAL A 211 14.75 26.36 -5.25
CA VAL A 211 14.53 24.98 -5.69
C VAL A 211 13.07 24.59 -5.52
N VAL A 212 12.53 23.89 -6.51
CA VAL A 212 11.26 23.18 -6.42
C VAL A 212 11.54 21.71 -6.67
N THR A 213 11.01 20.85 -5.81
CA THR A 213 11.00 19.41 -6.03
C THR A 213 9.58 18.95 -6.33
N THR A 214 9.41 18.16 -7.38
CA THR A 214 8.11 17.68 -7.86
C THR A 214 8.20 16.21 -8.26
N TRP A 215 7.08 15.51 -8.36
CA TRP A 215 7.05 14.15 -8.89
C TRP A 215 7.58 14.08 -10.33
N ASP A 216 8.24 12.98 -10.67
CA ASP A 216 8.64 12.69 -12.03
C ASP A 216 7.41 12.46 -12.94
N GLY A 217 7.49 13.03 -14.15
CA GLY A 217 6.48 12.87 -15.20
C GLY A 217 6.69 11.63 -16.07
N SER A 218 7.91 11.08 -16.12
CA SER A 218 8.26 9.95 -17.01
C SER A 218 7.58 8.63 -16.65
N GLY A 219 6.92 8.59 -15.48
CA GLY A 219 6.18 7.44 -14.98
C GLY A 219 7.00 6.53 -14.08
N ARG A 220 8.15 7.00 -13.60
CA ARG A 220 8.88 6.40 -12.49
C ARG A 220 8.38 7.00 -11.18
N ASP A 221 7.43 6.31 -10.55
CA ASP A 221 6.79 6.82 -9.33
C ASP A 221 7.76 6.87 -8.12
N ASP A 222 8.90 6.19 -8.20
CA ASP A 222 10.00 6.26 -7.22
C ASP A 222 10.92 7.47 -7.38
N CYS A 223 10.58 8.40 -8.28
CA CYS A 223 11.47 9.49 -8.67
C CYS A 223 10.82 10.86 -8.54
N PHE A 224 11.70 11.85 -8.51
CA PHE A 224 11.32 13.25 -8.49
C PHE A 224 12.22 14.06 -9.41
N ASP A 225 11.71 15.21 -9.82
CA ASP A 225 12.46 16.23 -10.52
C ASP A 225 12.84 17.34 -9.56
N ALA A 226 14.06 17.86 -9.70
CA ALA A 226 14.54 19.03 -8.98
C ALA A 226 14.76 20.19 -9.96
N VAL A 227 14.01 21.28 -9.78
CA VAL A 227 14.07 22.47 -10.63
C VAL A 227 14.73 23.60 -9.86
N PHE A 228 15.93 23.97 -10.30
CA PHE A 228 16.74 25.05 -9.75
C PHE A 228 16.56 26.29 -10.61
N ARG A 229 16.32 27.44 -9.98
CA ARG A 229 16.34 28.76 -10.64
C ARG A 229 17.17 29.71 -9.81
N SER A 230 18.06 30.46 -10.46
CA SER A 230 18.90 31.44 -9.78
C SER A 230 18.04 32.40 -8.98
N ALA A 231 18.41 32.68 -7.73
CA ALA A 231 17.64 33.59 -6.88
C ALA A 231 17.58 35.02 -7.46
N ALA A 232 18.58 35.40 -8.29
CA ALA A 232 18.62 36.66 -9.00
C ALA A 232 17.67 36.73 -10.21
N ALA A 233 17.23 35.58 -10.74
CA ALA A 233 16.30 35.54 -11.86
C ALA A 233 14.87 35.87 -11.40
N SER A 234 14.10 36.55 -12.26
CA SER A 234 12.66 36.76 -12.06
C SER A 234 11.88 35.47 -12.36
N GLY A 235 10.77 35.27 -11.65
CA GLY A 235 9.90 34.10 -11.84
C GLY A 235 10.16 32.96 -10.86
N GLU A 236 9.13 32.13 -10.68
CA GLU A 236 9.21 30.89 -9.91
C GLU A 236 9.79 29.76 -10.80
N PRO A 237 10.49 28.77 -10.22
CA PRO A 237 10.86 27.56 -10.95
C PRO A 237 9.62 26.85 -11.54
N GLY A 238 9.74 26.27 -12.73
CA GLY A 238 8.66 25.49 -13.34
C GLY A 238 8.22 24.32 -12.45
N SER A 239 6.91 24.04 -12.45
CA SER A 239 6.29 23.00 -11.65
C SER A 239 6.32 21.62 -12.34
N PHE A 240 5.50 20.69 -11.85
CA PHE A 240 5.25 19.36 -12.40
C PHE A 240 4.93 19.39 -13.90
N ARG A 241 5.61 18.55 -14.67
CA ARG A 241 5.31 18.30 -16.08
C ARG A 241 4.68 16.91 -16.20
N PRO A 242 3.42 16.79 -16.64
CA PRO A 242 2.83 15.49 -16.89
C PRO A 242 3.57 14.80 -18.05
N GLY A 243 3.84 13.52 -17.90
CA GLY A 243 4.29 12.71 -19.03
C GLY A 243 3.12 12.35 -19.95
N ASP A 244 3.43 11.93 -21.17
CA ASP A 244 2.45 11.47 -22.15
C ASP A 244 1.90 10.08 -21.77
N ARG A 245 1.11 10.02 -20.69
CA ARG A 245 0.32 8.86 -20.31
C ARG A 245 -1.07 9.08 -20.88
N GLY A 246 -1.42 8.40 -21.96
CA GLY A 246 -2.77 8.40 -22.59
C GLY A 246 -3.87 7.78 -21.71
N VAL A 247 -3.89 8.13 -20.42
CA VAL A 247 -4.78 7.66 -19.37
C VAL A 247 -5.95 8.64 -19.25
N SER A 248 -7.16 8.12 -19.09
CA SER A 248 -8.38 8.92 -18.96
C SER A 248 -8.49 9.53 -17.55
N SER A 249 -8.98 10.77 -17.43
CA SER A 249 -9.11 11.53 -16.16
C SER A 249 -9.83 10.79 -15.02
N SER A 250 -10.74 9.84 -15.35
CA SER A 250 -11.43 8.96 -14.40
C SER A 250 -10.53 7.93 -13.70
N GLU A 251 -9.28 7.77 -14.11
CA GLU A 251 -8.29 6.86 -13.52
C GLU A 251 -7.33 7.58 -12.55
N HIS A 252 -7.44 8.90 -12.39
CA HIS A 252 -6.56 9.70 -11.52
C HIS A 252 -6.98 9.75 -10.05
N THR A 253 -8.09 9.12 -9.66
CA THR A 253 -8.54 9.01 -8.26
C THR A 253 -9.05 7.62 -7.92
N ASN A 254 -8.90 7.20 -6.67
CA ASN A 254 -9.68 6.07 -6.15
C ASN A 254 -11.11 6.52 -5.76
N ASN A 255 -11.99 5.57 -5.41
CA ASN A 255 -13.37 5.87 -5.04
C ASN A 255 -13.73 5.31 -3.65
N PRO A 256 -13.49 6.09 -2.57
CA PRO A 256 -13.83 5.72 -1.20
C PRO A 256 -15.29 5.31 -1.00
N THR A 257 -16.23 6.01 -1.64
CA THR A 257 -17.66 5.71 -1.49
C THR A 257 -18.02 4.36 -2.07
N LYS A 258 -17.45 4.01 -3.22
CA LYS A 258 -17.61 2.70 -3.85
C LYS A 258 -17.09 1.61 -2.92
N VAL A 259 -15.90 1.78 -2.34
CA VAL A 259 -15.31 0.84 -1.39
C VAL A 259 -16.22 0.64 -0.17
N ARG A 260 -16.64 1.73 0.48
CA ARG A 260 -17.53 1.67 1.66
C ARG A 260 -18.88 1.02 1.35
N ARG A 261 -19.49 1.35 0.20
CA ARG A 261 -20.76 0.75 -0.23
C ARG A 261 -20.62 -0.75 -0.50
N LEU A 262 -19.57 -1.16 -1.23
CA LEU A 262 -19.31 -2.57 -1.53
C LEU A 262 -19.01 -3.36 -0.25
N ARG A 263 -18.24 -2.80 0.69
CA ARG A 263 -18.00 -3.40 2.01
C ARG A 263 -19.32 -3.59 2.78
N GLY A 264 -20.11 -2.52 2.95
CA GLY A 264 -21.40 -2.61 3.65
C GLY A 264 -22.43 -3.54 2.97
N LEU A 265 -22.36 -3.71 1.66
CA LEU A 265 -23.18 -4.69 0.94
C LEU A 265 -22.65 -6.12 1.13
N SER A 266 -21.34 -6.34 1.00
CA SER A 266 -20.68 -7.62 1.26
C SER A 266 -20.97 -8.12 2.66
N ASP A 267 -20.89 -7.24 3.66
CA ASP A 267 -21.16 -7.55 5.06
C ASP A 267 -22.58 -8.03 5.32
N ARG A 268 -23.57 -7.48 4.59
CA ARG A 268 -24.98 -7.88 4.71
C ARG A 268 -25.27 -9.17 3.95
N LEU A 269 -24.68 -9.33 2.76
CA LEU A 269 -24.96 -10.47 1.88
C LEU A 269 -24.19 -11.73 2.28
N ARG A 270 -22.97 -11.60 2.80
CA ARG A 270 -22.09 -12.73 3.13
C ARG A 270 -22.75 -13.74 4.07
N PRO A 271 -23.37 -13.35 5.21
CA PRO A 271 -24.06 -14.30 6.08
C PRO A 271 -25.22 -15.01 5.36
N GLN A 272 -26.01 -14.26 4.58
CA GLN A 272 -27.18 -14.79 3.86
C GLN A 272 -26.78 -15.80 2.77
N LEU A 273 -25.72 -15.50 2.01
CA LEU A 273 -25.18 -16.39 0.98
C LEU A 273 -24.63 -17.67 1.58
N ARG A 274 -23.95 -17.56 2.72
CA ARG A 274 -23.42 -18.71 3.46
C ARG A 274 -24.52 -19.58 4.05
N GLU A 275 -25.55 -18.98 4.64
CA GLU A 275 -26.73 -19.71 5.12
C GLU A 275 -27.44 -20.42 3.97
N PHE A 276 -27.64 -19.72 2.85
CA PHE A 276 -28.23 -20.30 1.64
C PHE A 276 -27.44 -21.50 1.11
N ALA A 277 -26.10 -21.40 1.13
CA ALA A 277 -25.19 -22.46 0.71
C ALA A 277 -25.21 -23.65 1.69
N ASN A 278 -25.10 -23.41 2.99
CA ASN A 278 -25.17 -24.44 4.04
C ASN A 278 -26.48 -25.25 3.98
N ALA A 279 -27.59 -24.63 3.59
CA ALA A 279 -28.87 -25.32 3.46
C ALA A 279 -28.93 -26.30 2.27
N ARG A 280 -27.97 -26.25 1.33
CA ARG A 280 -28.01 -26.99 0.05
C ARG A 280 -26.75 -27.80 -0.24
N LEU A 281 -25.63 -27.41 0.36
CA LEU A 281 -24.32 -27.98 0.10
C LEU A 281 -23.78 -28.62 1.38
N PRO A 282 -23.07 -29.76 1.26
CA PRO A 282 -22.21 -30.22 2.34
C PRO A 282 -21.24 -29.12 2.77
N GLU A 283 -20.89 -29.10 4.04
CA GLU A 283 -20.05 -28.07 4.66
C GLU A 283 -18.74 -27.80 3.92
N PHE A 284 -18.07 -28.84 3.43
CA PHE A 284 -16.81 -28.72 2.70
C PHE A 284 -16.95 -28.11 1.28
N MET A 285 -18.18 -27.98 0.77
CA MET A 285 -18.49 -27.31 -0.50
C MET A 285 -18.93 -25.85 -0.32
N VAL A 286 -19.16 -25.40 0.93
CA VAL A 286 -19.55 -24.03 1.20
C VAL A 286 -18.32 -23.12 1.08
N PRO A 287 -18.35 -22.06 0.26
CA PRO A 287 -17.21 -21.17 0.09
C PRO A 287 -16.80 -20.52 1.41
N ALA A 288 -15.51 -20.53 1.72
CA ALA A 288 -14.95 -19.83 2.87
C ALA A 288 -15.04 -18.30 2.72
N ALA A 289 -15.14 -17.79 1.48
CA ALA A 289 -15.23 -16.36 1.23
C ALA A 289 -16.17 -16.02 0.07
N PHE A 290 -16.79 -14.84 0.19
CA PHE A 290 -17.62 -14.23 -0.84
C PHE A 290 -17.05 -12.85 -1.15
N VAL A 291 -16.52 -12.69 -2.37
CA VAL A 291 -15.90 -11.44 -2.82
C VAL A 291 -16.88 -10.71 -3.72
N LEU A 292 -17.32 -9.54 -3.28
CA LEU A 292 -18.23 -8.71 -4.05
C LEU A 292 -17.43 -7.87 -5.04
N MET A 293 -17.83 -7.86 -6.30
CA MET A 293 -17.20 -7.07 -7.36
C MET A 293 -18.26 -6.46 -8.26
N ASP A 294 -17.93 -5.30 -8.81
CA ASP A 294 -18.79 -4.55 -9.72
C ASP A 294 -18.87 -5.22 -11.10
N ARG A 295 -17.72 -5.71 -11.58
CA ARG A 295 -17.60 -6.48 -12.82
C ARG A 295 -16.60 -7.61 -12.65
N VAL A 296 -16.85 -8.71 -13.34
CA VAL A 296 -15.88 -9.82 -13.43
C VAL A 296 -14.76 -9.39 -14.39
N PRO A 297 -13.49 -9.44 -13.97
CA PRO A 297 -12.35 -9.16 -14.84
C PRO A 297 -12.35 -10.08 -16.06
N VAL A 298 -12.09 -9.50 -17.23
CA VAL A 298 -11.98 -10.24 -18.48
C VAL A 298 -10.67 -9.90 -19.19
N THR A 299 -10.10 -10.88 -19.88
CA THR A 299 -8.96 -10.71 -20.78
C THR A 299 -9.34 -9.85 -21.98
N ALA A 300 -8.36 -9.39 -22.75
CA ALA A 300 -8.61 -8.70 -24.03
C ALA A 300 -9.47 -9.52 -25.02
N SER A 301 -9.46 -10.85 -24.88
CA SER A 301 -10.31 -11.77 -25.65
C SER A 301 -11.72 -11.97 -25.09
N GLY A 302 -12.08 -11.28 -24.00
CA GLY A 302 -13.39 -11.35 -23.34
C GLY A 302 -13.59 -12.58 -22.44
N LYS A 303 -12.55 -13.40 -22.21
CA LYS A 303 -12.63 -14.54 -21.28
C LYS A 303 -12.42 -14.07 -19.86
N ARG A 304 -12.96 -14.80 -18.87
CA ARG A 304 -12.72 -14.51 -17.45
C ARG A 304 -11.22 -14.54 -17.15
N ASP A 305 -10.71 -13.44 -16.60
CA ASP A 305 -9.34 -13.36 -16.13
C ASP A 305 -9.29 -13.78 -14.65
N LEU A 306 -8.98 -15.05 -14.42
CA LEU A 306 -8.87 -15.61 -13.07
C LEU A 306 -7.71 -15.00 -12.27
N ARG A 307 -6.68 -14.48 -12.95
CA ARG A 307 -5.51 -13.89 -12.27
C ARG A 307 -5.81 -12.48 -11.79
N ALA A 308 -6.71 -11.77 -12.48
CA ALA A 308 -7.17 -10.45 -12.09
C ALA A 308 -8.31 -10.48 -11.05
N LEU A 309 -8.77 -11.67 -10.61
CA LEU A 309 -9.78 -11.75 -9.55
C LEU A 309 -9.19 -11.25 -8.22
N PRO A 310 -9.90 -10.36 -7.50
CA PRO A 310 -9.47 -9.89 -6.20
C PRO A 310 -9.42 -11.05 -5.20
N ALA A 311 -8.36 -11.08 -4.40
CA ALA A 311 -8.25 -12.03 -3.32
C ALA A 311 -9.30 -11.74 -2.22
N PRO A 312 -9.78 -12.75 -1.49
CA PRO A 312 -10.78 -12.52 -0.46
C PRO A 312 -10.25 -11.78 0.77
N ASP A 313 -11.04 -10.81 1.25
CA ASP A 313 -10.74 -10.08 2.48
C ASP A 313 -11.31 -10.78 3.73
N PHE A 314 -10.40 -11.39 4.49
CA PHE A 314 -10.68 -12.05 5.76
C PHE A 314 -10.54 -11.15 6.99
N THR A 315 -9.93 -9.95 6.85
CA THR A 315 -9.73 -9.01 7.96
C THR A 315 -11.06 -8.41 8.44
N ALA A 316 -11.98 -8.12 7.52
CA ALA A 316 -13.30 -7.57 7.81
C ALA A 316 -14.24 -8.54 8.57
N ALA A 317 -13.95 -9.85 8.54
CA ALA A 317 -14.66 -10.82 9.36
C ALA A 317 -14.16 -10.76 10.82
N ALA A 318 -12.85 -10.62 11.01
CA ALA A 318 -12.21 -10.68 12.33
C ALA A 318 -12.48 -9.45 13.23
N HIS A 319 -12.78 -8.28 12.66
CA HIS A 319 -13.01 -7.04 13.42
C HIS A 319 -14.38 -6.95 14.12
N ARG A 320 -15.28 -7.92 13.94
CA ARG A 320 -16.64 -7.88 14.50
C ARG A 320 -16.87 -8.76 15.73
N SER A 321 -15.84 -9.51 16.11
CA SER A 321 -15.92 -10.49 17.17
C SER A 321 -15.54 -9.89 18.52
N ARG A 322 -16.13 -10.44 19.58
CA ARG A 322 -15.85 -10.05 20.96
C ARG A 322 -14.35 -10.18 21.26
N GLY A 323 -13.76 -9.20 21.95
CA GLY A 323 -12.38 -9.30 22.45
C GLY A 323 -12.20 -10.44 23.47
N PRO A 324 -10.96 -10.93 23.67
CA PRO A 324 -10.68 -11.99 24.63
C PRO A 324 -10.98 -11.54 26.07
N ARG A 325 -11.49 -12.47 26.89
CA ARG A 325 -11.86 -12.28 28.31
C ARG A 325 -11.02 -13.13 29.26
N THR A 326 -10.33 -14.14 28.74
CA THR A 326 -9.46 -15.00 29.54
C THR A 326 -8.03 -14.95 28.98
N PRO A 327 -7.01 -15.22 29.82
CA PRO A 327 -5.64 -15.34 29.34
C PRO A 327 -5.48 -16.43 28.26
N ARG A 328 -6.36 -17.44 28.28
CA ARG A 328 -6.42 -18.51 27.27
C ARG A 328 -6.87 -17.97 25.92
N GLU A 329 -7.97 -17.21 25.91
CA GLU A 329 -8.48 -16.54 24.72
C GLU A 329 -7.46 -15.55 24.16
N GLU A 330 -6.84 -14.72 25.01
CA GLU A 330 -5.82 -13.75 24.57
C GLU A 330 -4.68 -14.43 23.82
N LEU A 331 -4.16 -15.53 24.38
CA LEU A 331 -3.09 -16.28 23.75
C LEU A 331 -3.56 -16.92 22.44
N MET A 332 -4.75 -17.53 22.41
CA MET A 332 -5.28 -18.14 21.20
C MET A 332 -5.59 -17.11 20.09
N CYS A 333 -6.12 -15.93 20.43
CA CYS A 333 -6.29 -14.81 19.51
C CYS A 333 -4.95 -14.42 18.87
N ARG A 334 -3.88 -14.28 19.67
CA ARG A 334 -2.53 -14.01 19.13
C ARG A 334 -2.04 -15.12 18.20
N LEU A 335 -2.23 -16.38 18.56
CA LEU A 335 -1.83 -17.51 17.71
C LEU A 335 -2.60 -17.55 16.39
N PHE A 336 -3.89 -17.22 16.42
CA PHE A 336 -4.69 -17.06 15.21
C PHE A 336 -4.16 -15.92 14.35
N CYS A 337 -3.92 -14.73 14.92
CA CYS A 337 -3.32 -13.59 14.22
C CYS A 337 -1.99 -13.97 13.55
N GLU A 338 -1.08 -14.63 14.27
CA GLU A 338 0.22 -15.07 13.75
C GLU A 338 0.06 -16.03 12.56
N VAL A 339 -0.79 -17.05 12.70
CA VAL A 339 -0.96 -18.11 11.69
C VAL A 339 -1.71 -17.60 10.46
N LEU A 340 -2.71 -16.72 10.65
CA LEU A 340 -3.57 -16.20 9.59
C LEU A 340 -3.01 -14.92 8.96
N GLY A 341 -2.01 -14.28 9.57
CA GLY A 341 -1.47 -12.99 9.13
C GLY A 341 -2.43 -11.81 9.35
N LEU A 342 -3.30 -11.88 10.35
CA LEU A 342 -4.34 -10.88 10.63
C LEU A 342 -3.90 -9.93 11.76
N GLU A 343 -4.32 -8.66 11.68
CA GLU A 343 -4.02 -7.65 12.72
C GLU A 343 -4.70 -7.96 14.05
N GLN A 344 -5.93 -8.45 13.99
CA GLN A 344 -6.74 -8.76 15.15
C GLN A 344 -7.69 -9.91 14.83
N VAL A 345 -7.93 -10.76 15.82
CA VAL A 345 -8.92 -11.84 15.82
C VAL A 345 -9.61 -11.82 17.17
N GLY A 346 -10.94 -11.79 17.16
CA GLY A 346 -11.77 -11.90 18.36
C GLY A 346 -12.03 -13.35 18.77
N ALA A 347 -12.57 -13.52 19.98
CA ALA A 347 -12.78 -14.83 20.59
C ALA A 347 -13.84 -15.67 19.85
N GLU A 348 -14.81 -15.04 19.19
CA GLU A 348 -15.90 -15.70 18.48
C GLU A 348 -15.60 -15.90 16.98
N ASP A 349 -14.42 -15.50 16.51
CA ASP A 349 -14.05 -15.66 15.10
C ASP A 349 -13.83 -17.14 14.76
N ASP A 350 -14.54 -17.63 13.75
CA ASP A 350 -14.34 -18.95 13.18
C ASP A 350 -13.07 -18.97 12.33
N PHE A 351 -12.13 -19.87 12.68
CA PHE A 351 -10.83 -20.02 12.03
C PHE A 351 -10.94 -20.11 10.50
N PHE A 352 -11.96 -20.81 9.98
CA PHE A 352 -12.14 -21.01 8.55
C PHE A 352 -12.80 -19.81 7.87
N ASP A 353 -13.61 -19.04 8.60
CA ASP A 353 -14.27 -17.83 8.10
C ASP A 353 -13.29 -16.67 7.96
N VAL A 354 -12.20 -16.69 8.72
CA VAL A 354 -11.12 -15.71 8.67
C VAL A 354 -9.91 -16.22 7.85
N GLY A 355 -10.12 -17.17 6.95
CA GLY A 355 -9.13 -17.60 5.94
C GLY A 355 -8.30 -18.82 6.32
N GLY A 356 -8.61 -19.47 7.44
CA GLY A 356 -7.98 -20.70 7.86
C GLY A 356 -8.28 -21.89 6.92
N HIS A 357 -7.28 -22.74 6.72
CA HIS A 357 -7.42 -24.00 6.00
C HIS A 357 -6.55 -25.09 6.64
N SER A 358 -6.65 -26.33 6.14
CA SER A 358 -6.04 -27.53 6.74
C SER A 358 -4.54 -27.41 7.03
N LEU A 359 -3.76 -26.76 6.17
CA LEU A 359 -2.33 -26.51 6.39
C LEU A 359 -2.11 -25.55 7.57
N LEU A 360 -2.90 -24.47 7.64
CA LEU A 360 -2.84 -23.51 8.75
C LEU A 360 -3.31 -24.13 10.06
N VAL A 361 -4.28 -25.05 10.04
CA VAL A 361 -4.66 -25.83 11.24
C VAL A 361 -3.45 -26.62 11.79
N THR A 362 -2.64 -27.20 10.90
CA THR A 362 -1.45 -27.96 11.30
C THR A 362 -0.37 -27.05 11.92
N ARG A 363 -0.20 -25.84 11.36
CA ARG A 363 0.69 -24.81 11.93
C ARG A 363 0.20 -24.34 13.29
N LEU A 364 -1.09 -24.04 13.41
CA LEU A 364 -1.74 -23.65 14.66
C LEU A 364 -1.53 -24.71 15.75
N ALA A 365 -1.79 -25.99 15.44
CA ALA A 365 -1.58 -27.08 16.38
C ALA A 365 -0.12 -27.18 16.86
N SER A 366 0.84 -26.99 15.95
CA SER A 366 2.27 -26.98 16.27
C SER A 366 2.65 -25.80 17.17
N ARG A 367 2.08 -24.61 16.93
CA ARG A 367 2.33 -23.40 17.70
C ARG A 367 1.71 -23.47 19.09
N VAL A 368 0.47 -23.97 19.21
CA VAL A 368 -0.20 -24.28 20.49
C VAL A 368 0.66 -25.23 21.31
N ARG A 369 1.20 -26.28 20.70
CA ARG A 369 2.10 -27.21 21.40
C ARG A 369 3.39 -26.54 21.88
N ALA A 370 4.01 -25.69 21.07
CA ALA A 370 5.24 -25.00 21.44
C ALA A 370 5.03 -24.01 22.60
N GLU A 371 3.93 -23.26 22.59
CA GLU A 371 3.66 -22.18 23.55
C GLU A 371 2.99 -22.69 24.83
N LEU A 372 2.17 -23.75 24.73
CA LEU A 372 1.32 -24.22 25.84
C LEU A 372 1.69 -25.61 26.35
N GLY A 373 2.52 -26.35 25.62
CA GLY A 373 2.83 -27.76 25.92
C GLY A 373 1.61 -28.70 25.81
N LEU A 374 0.51 -28.24 25.19
CA LEU A 374 -0.72 -29.01 24.99
C LEU A 374 -0.82 -29.48 23.54
N GLU A 375 -1.38 -30.67 23.34
CA GLU A 375 -1.71 -31.16 22.01
C GLU A 375 -3.09 -30.66 21.59
N LEU A 376 -3.17 -30.00 20.42
CA LEU A 376 -4.43 -29.59 19.78
C LEU A 376 -4.66 -30.47 18.55
N PRO A 377 -5.51 -31.53 18.64
CA PRO A 377 -5.79 -32.39 17.50
C PRO A 377 -6.43 -31.59 16.36
N VAL A 378 -5.97 -31.81 15.13
CA VAL A 378 -6.49 -31.16 13.91
C VAL A 378 -8.02 -31.28 13.83
N ARG A 379 -8.54 -32.50 14.08
CA ARG A 379 -9.98 -32.76 14.11
C ARG A 379 -10.72 -31.82 15.06
N LYS A 380 -10.11 -31.47 16.20
CA LYS A 380 -10.77 -30.63 17.19
C LYS A 380 -10.99 -29.22 16.69
N VAL A 381 -10.03 -28.67 15.94
CA VAL A 381 -10.16 -27.35 15.31
C VAL A 381 -11.34 -27.31 14.33
N PHE A 382 -11.57 -28.38 13.56
CA PHE A 382 -12.76 -28.49 12.70
C PHE A 382 -14.08 -28.58 13.47
N GLU A 383 -14.08 -29.16 14.67
CA GLU A 383 -15.28 -29.28 15.50
C GLU A 383 -15.62 -28.01 16.28
N THR A 384 -14.61 -27.33 16.86
CA THR A 384 -14.81 -26.16 17.73
C THR A 384 -14.79 -24.85 16.96
N ARG A 385 -13.92 -24.75 15.95
CA ARG A 385 -13.78 -23.68 14.95
C ARG A 385 -13.40 -22.29 15.47
N THR A 386 -13.96 -21.85 16.59
CA THR A 386 -13.73 -20.51 17.15
C THR A 386 -12.64 -20.51 18.23
N VAL A 387 -12.03 -19.34 18.44
CA VAL A 387 -11.01 -19.15 19.49
C VAL A 387 -11.53 -19.52 20.87
N GLU A 388 -12.71 -19.03 21.25
CA GLU A 388 -13.38 -19.29 22.53
C GLU A 388 -13.54 -20.78 22.76
N ARG A 389 -14.12 -21.51 21.80
CA ARG A 389 -14.39 -22.94 21.95
C ARG A 389 -13.12 -23.78 21.97
N ILE A 390 -12.08 -23.36 21.25
CA ILE A 390 -10.75 -23.99 21.33
C ILE A 390 -10.12 -23.72 22.70
N ALA A 391 -10.20 -22.50 23.20
CA ALA A 391 -9.67 -22.11 24.50
C ALA A 391 -10.35 -22.89 25.63
N GLU A 392 -11.68 -22.95 25.66
CA GLU A 392 -12.48 -23.74 26.60
C GLU A 392 -12.08 -25.23 26.57
N TRP A 393 -11.92 -25.79 25.37
CA TRP A 393 -11.51 -27.19 25.23
C TRP A 393 -10.09 -27.42 25.77
N LEU A 394 -9.16 -26.49 25.52
CA LEU A 394 -7.78 -26.58 26.01
C LEU A 394 -7.69 -26.43 27.53
N GLU A 395 -8.62 -25.73 28.19
CA GLU A 395 -8.68 -25.66 29.66
C GLU A 395 -9.03 -27.01 30.29
N GLN A 396 -9.85 -27.80 29.60
CA GLN A 396 -10.29 -29.12 30.04
C GLN A 396 -9.35 -30.24 29.57
N ALA A 397 -8.42 -29.94 28.66
CA ALA A 397 -7.50 -30.92 28.09
C ALA A 397 -6.47 -31.38 29.14
N PRO A 398 -6.32 -32.69 29.37
CA PRO A 398 -5.30 -33.19 30.29
C PRO A 398 -3.90 -32.81 29.78
N LYS A 399 -3.06 -32.27 30.66
CA LYS A 399 -1.64 -32.00 30.36
C LYS A 399 -0.99 -33.32 29.93
N THR A 400 -0.61 -33.43 28.66
CA THR A 400 0.01 -34.64 28.12
C THR A 400 1.45 -34.75 28.64
N GLN A 401 1.66 -35.49 29.72
CA GLN A 401 2.97 -36.08 30.01
C GLN A 401 3.22 -37.20 29.01
N ARG A 402 4.27 -37.06 28.17
CA ARG A 402 4.72 -38.18 27.35
C ARG A 402 5.20 -39.33 28.25
N PRO A 403 4.89 -40.60 27.95
CA PRO A 403 5.64 -41.71 28.50
C PRO A 403 7.11 -41.55 28.08
N VAL A 404 8.03 -41.70 29.03
CA VAL A 404 9.47 -41.63 28.79
C VAL A 404 9.83 -42.61 27.67
N LEU A 405 10.40 -42.10 26.58
CA LEU A 405 10.91 -42.92 25.48
C LEU A 405 11.98 -43.87 26.04
N ARG A 406 11.66 -45.16 26.13
CA ARG A 406 12.63 -46.19 26.48
C ARG A 406 13.31 -46.68 25.21
N ARG A 407 14.64 -46.69 25.23
CA ARG A 407 15.45 -47.28 24.15
C ARG A 407 15.02 -48.73 23.96
N MET A 408 14.45 -49.05 22.79
CA MET A 408 14.17 -50.43 22.41
C MET A 408 15.36 -51.01 21.62
N PRO A 409 15.76 -52.27 21.87
CA PRO A 409 16.68 -52.98 21.00
C PRO A 409 16.08 -53.09 19.60
N ARG A 410 16.91 -52.83 18.59
CA ARG A 410 16.54 -52.96 17.17
C ARG A 410 16.02 -54.39 16.92
N PRO A 411 14.80 -54.57 16.38
CA PRO A 411 14.30 -55.90 16.01
C PRO A 411 15.29 -56.54 15.04
N LYS A 412 15.78 -57.74 15.37
CA LYS A 412 16.54 -58.55 14.42
C LYS A 412 15.55 -58.99 13.34
N GLY A 413 15.81 -58.64 12.09
CA GLY A 413 15.00 -59.12 10.97
C GLY A 413 15.14 -60.64 10.88
N ASP A 414 14.02 -61.34 10.82
CA ASP A 414 13.99 -62.75 10.47
C ASP A 414 14.48 -62.88 9.02
N SER A 415 15.67 -63.44 8.86
CA SER A 415 16.15 -64.01 7.61
C SER A 415 15.74 -65.47 7.56
N ALA A 416 14.71 -65.78 6.78
CA ALA A 416 14.43 -67.11 6.24
C ALA A 416 13.89 -66.97 4.82
#